data_AF-A0A8T2R4C0-F1
#
_entry.id   AF-A0A8T2R4C0-F1
#
_cell.length_a   1.000
_cell.length_b   1.000
_cell.length_c   1.000
_cell.angle_alpha   90.00
_cell.angle_beta   90.00
_cell.angle_gamma   90.00
#
_symmetry.space_group_name_H-M   'P 1'
#
loop_
_entity.id
_entity.type
_entity.pdbx_description
1 polymer ?
#
loop_
_entity_poly.entity_id
_entity_poly.type
_entity_poly.pdbx_seq_one_letter_code
_entity_poly.pdbx_strand_id
1 'polypeptide(L)'
;MEPCEMKSGPNDLPTVNDSISSTSPKPMLRLTAEQRQQLELLYRQCPRPNSAVLEQAVKDNSIISSLDVHLLKAWFRTRRLKEKLSPLINKNAELKAEHENLLFLNNRLRSEALLLNLENKRLKEQLEVQLCMRQLLSSSKAALSETGKQHSDRLDDGANAVSSEVSETASWT
;
A
#
# COMPACT_ATOMS: atom_id res chain seq x y z
N MET A 1 20.20 -18.46 -17.89
CA MET A 1 19.77 -17.37 -16.98
C MET A 1 18.29 -17.56 -16.75
N GLU A 2 17.93 -18.10 -15.60
CA GLU A 2 16.55 -18.47 -15.28
C GLU A 2 15.65 -17.25 -15.05
N PRO A 3 14.36 -17.33 -15.38
CA PRO A 3 13.39 -16.27 -15.11
C PRO A 3 12.98 -16.29 -13.63
N CYS A 4 13.10 -15.15 -12.95
CA CYS A 4 12.64 -14.98 -11.57
C CYS A 4 11.11 -15.11 -11.49
N GLU A 5 10.65 -16.26 -10.98
CA GLU A 5 9.29 -16.46 -10.50
C GLU A 5 8.99 -15.48 -9.35
N MET A 6 8.16 -14.48 -9.63
CA MET A 6 7.51 -13.69 -8.58
C MET A 6 6.46 -14.58 -7.91
N LYS A 7 6.86 -15.23 -6.81
CA LYS A 7 5.93 -15.92 -5.91
C LYS A 7 4.93 -14.90 -5.36
N SER A 8 3.73 -14.90 -5.91
CA SER A 8 2.55 -14.31 -5.28
C SER A 8 2.28 -15.05 -3.98
N GLY A 9 2.76 -14.51 -2.86
CA GLY A 9 2.40 -15.00 -1.54
C GLY A 9 0.91 -14.77 -1.28
N PRO A 10 0.19 -15.71 -0.64
CA PRO A 10 -1.18 -15.48 -0.22
C PRO A 10 -1.12 -14.52 0.97
N ASN A 11 -1.35 -13.23 0.73
CA ASN A 11 -1.68 -12.30 1.82
C ASN A 11 -3.17 -12.43 2.12
N ASP A 12 -3.57 -13.61 2.57
CA ASP A 12 -4.81 -13.76 3.33
C ASP A 12 -4.52 -13.17 4.72
N LEU A 13 -4.72 -11.85 4.82
CA LEU A 13 -4.93 -11.22 6.12
C LEU A 13 -6.09 -11.97 6.78
N PRO A 14 -5.92 -12.55 7.98
CA PRO A 14 -7.06 -13.07 8.70
C PRO A 14 -7.98 -11.87 8.97
N THR A 15 -9.13 -11.85 8.29
CA THR A 15 -10.27 -10.99 8.62
C THR A 15 -10.57 -11.26 10.09
N VAL A 16 -10.10 -10.37 10.97
CA VAL A 16 -10.36 -10.46 12.40
C VAL A 16 -11.83 -10.15 12.59
N ASN A 17 -12.64 -11.22 12.55
CA ASN A 17 -13.97 -11.36 13.13
C ASN A 17 -14.70 -10.05 13.41
N ASP A 18 -15.53 -9.61 12.46
CA ASP A 18 -16.63 -8.67 12.69
C ASP A 18 -17.80 -9.29 13.51
N SER A 19 -17.53 -10.34 14.28
CA SER A 19 -18.55 -11.07 15.06
C SER A 19 -18.79 -10.51 16.46
N ILE A 20 -18.30 -9.29 16.78
CA ILE A 20 -18.65 -8.61 18.04
C ILE A 20 -19.59 -7.43 17.76
N SER A 21 -20.76 -7.71 17.16
CA SER A 21 -21.87 -6.76 17.24
C SER A 21 -23.22 -7.47 17.13
N SER A 22 -23.52 -8.32 18.11
CA SER A 22 -24.93 -8.64 18.44
C SER A 22 -25.12 -9.06 19.89
N THR A 23 -24.23 -8.65 20.81
CA THR A 23 -24.61 -8.65 22.23
C THR A 23 -25.45 -7.41 22.45
N SER A 24 -26.76 -7.57 22.22
CA SER A 24 -27.81 -6.67 22.67
C SER A 24 -27.42 -6.09 24.04
N PRO A 25 -27.47 -4.75 24.23
CA PRO A 25 -26.99 -4.13 25.45
C PRO A 25 -27.81 -4.72 26.60
N LYS A 26 -27.16 -5.63 27.36
CA LYS A 26 -27.70 -6.24 28.57
C LYS A 26 -28.35 -5.12 29.35
N PRO A 27 -29.66 -5.20 29.65
CA PRO A 27 -30.44 -4.03 30.02
C PRO A 27 -29.73 -3.33 31.15
N MET A 28 -29.18 -2.15 30.84
CA MET A 28 -28.58 -1.32 31.85
C MET A 28 -29.66 -1.17 32.91
N LEU A 29 -29.31 -1.58 34.12
CA LEU A 29 -30.04 -1.29 35.36
C LEU A 29 -31.10 -0.22 35.14
N ARG A 30 -32.38 -0.60 35.25
CA ARG A 30 -33.55 0.29 35.05
C ARG A 30 -33.61 1.35 36.16
N LEU A 31 -32.58 2.16 36.25
CA LEU A 31 -32.48 3.35 37.09
C LEU A 31 -33.26 4.45 36.39
N THR A 32 -34.03 5.23 37.14
CA THR A 32 -34.62 6.47 36.61
C THR A 32 -33.53 7.47 36.28
N ALA A 33 -33.84 8.49 35.47
CA ALA A 33 -32.88 9.56 35.16
C ALA A 33 -32.42 10.28 36.43
N GLU A 34 -33.34 10.52 37.36
CA GLU A 34 -33.07 11.14 38.67
C GLU A 34 -32.15 10.27 39.53
N GLN A 35 -32.40 8.96 39.60
CA GLN A 35 -31.54 8.01 40.32
C GLN A 35 -30.13 8.00 39.75
N ARG A 36 -29.98 8.00 38.42
CA ARG A 36 -28.66 8.09 37.78
C ARG A 36 -27.96 9.41 38.12
N GLN A 37 -28.67 10.53 38.11
CA GLN A 37 -28.10 11.83 38.41
C GLN A 37 -27.60 11.91 39.87
N GLN A 38 -28.39 11.39 40.82
CA GLN A 38 -27.96 11.33 42.22
C GLN A 38 -26.77 10.40 42.44
N LEU A 39 -26.74 9.25 41.75
CA LEU A 39 -25.57 8.36 41.78
C LEU A 39 -24.31 9.00 41.18
N GLU A 40 -24.43 9.78 40.11
CA GLU A 40 -23.31 10.55 39.54
C GLU A 40 -22.82 11.64 40.51
N LEU A 41 -23.73 12.32 41.22
CA LEU A 41 -23.33 13.29 42.26
C LEU A 41 -22.57 12.61 43.39
N LEU A 42 -23.06 11.47 43.88
CA LEU A 42 -22.37 10.67 44.89
C LEU A 42 -21.01 10.17 44.38
N TYR A 43 -20.92 9.77 43.11
CA TYR A 43 -19.67 9.34 42.48
C TYR A 43 -18.60 10.42 42.45
N ARG A 44 -18.99 11.67 42.15
CA ARG A 44 -18.07 12.82 42.16
C ARG A 44 -17.50 13.10 43.55
N GLN A 45 -18.31 12.87 44.58
CA GLN A 45 -17.88 13.07 45.97
C GLN A 45 -17.04 11.89 46.48
N CYS A 46 -17.44 10.65 46.17
CA CYS A 46 -16.75 9.44 46.57
C CYS A 46 -16.86 8.33 45.51
N PRO A 47 -15.84 8.10 44.68
CA PRO A 47 -15.87 7.07 43.62
C PRO A 47 -15.68 5.63 44.14
N ARG A 48 -15.29 5.49 45.42
CA ARG A 48 -15.13 4.21 46.12
C ARG A 48 -15.85 4.25 47.48
N PRO A 49 -17.19 4.33 47.48
CA PRO A 49 -17.93 4.34 48.73
C PRO A 49 -17.77 2.99 49.44
N ASN A 50 -17.56 3.03 50.76
CA ASN A 50 -17.58 1.83 51.60
C ASN A 50 -19.04 1.45 51.94
N SER A 51 -19.28 0.28 52.56
CA SER A 51 -20.66 -0.17 52.85
C SER A 51 -21.42 0.80 53.75
N ALA A 52 -20.77 1.36 54.78
CA ALA A 52 -21.39 2.31 55.70
C ALA A 52 -21.84 3.60 54.99
N VAL A 53 -21.04 4.14 54.07
CA VAL A 53 -21.38 5.31 53.26
C VAL A 53 -22.54 5.00 52.31
N LEU A 54 -22.59 3.79 51.74
CA LEU A 54 -23.72 3.36 50.90
C LEU A 54 -25.01 3.19 51.71
N GLU A 55 -24.93 2.55 52.88
CA GLU A 55 -26.06 2.35 53.79
C GLU A 55 -26.60 3.68 54.31
N GLN A 56 -25.72 4.65 54.58
CA GLN A 56 -26.12 6.01 54.96
C GLN A 56 -26.74 6.76 53.79
N ALA A 57 -26.18 6.66 52.57
CA ALA A 57 -26.75 7.29 51.38
C ALA A 57 -28.16 6.77 51.03
N VAL A 58 -28.43 5.49 51.29
CA VAL A 58 -29.77 4.88 51.16
C VAL A 58 -30.74 5.47 52.19
N LYS A 59 -30.27 5.85 53.39
CA LYS A 59 -31.12 6.49 54.43
C LYS A 59 -31.38 7.97 54.16
N ASP A 60 -30.38 8.70 53.67
CA ASP A 60 -30.42 10.16 53.57
C ASP A 60 -31.07 10.69 52.28
N ASN A 61 -31.15 9.86 51.23
CA ASN A 61 -31.73 10.27 49.94
C ASN A 61 -32.92 9.40 49.56
N SER A 62 -34.14 9.96 49.59
CA SER A 62 -35.38 9.26 49.20
C SER A 62 -35.40 8.74 47.76
N ILE A 63 -34.58 9.30 46.87
CA ILE A 63 -34.44 8.88 45.46
C ILE A 63 -33.56 7.61 45.35
N ILE A 64 -32.55 7.49 46.22
CA ILE A 64 -31.61 6.35 46.25
C ILE A 64 -32.07 5.29 47.25
N SER A 65 -32.92 5.64 48.23
CA SER A 65 -33.43 4.74 49.26
C SER A 65 -34.19 3.53 48.69
N SER A 66 -34.78 3.69 47.50
CA SER A 66 -35.47 2.60 46.79
C SER A 66 -34.52 1.59 46.15
N LEU A 67 -33.21 1.82 46.17
CA LEU A 67 -32.21 0.98 45.50
C LEU A 67 -31.49 0.09 46.52
N ASP A 68 -31.33 -1.18 46.17
CA ASP A 68 -30.54 -2.13 46.97
C ASP A 68 -29.04 -1.74 46.98
N VAL A 69 -28.39 -1.85 48.13
CA VAL A 69 -26.94 -1.64 48.32
C VAL A 69 -26.12 -2.47 47.34
N HIS A 70 -26.56 -3.69 46.98
CA HIS A 70 -25.89 -4.49 45.94
C HIS A 70 -25.93 -3.81 44.57
N LEU A 71 -27.04 -3.15 44.26
CA LEU A 71 -27.24 -2.41 43.03
C LEU A 71 -26.31 -1.20 42.96
N LEU A 72 -26.19 -0.46 44.06
CA LEU A 72 -25.24 0.64 44.17
C LEU A 72 -23.82 0.12 43.94
N LYS A 73 -23.41 -0.94 44.65
CA LYS A 73 -22.08 -1.56 44.47
C LYS A 73 -21.82 -1.93 43.00
N ALA A 74 -22.79 -2.53 42.31
CA ALA A 74 -22.69 -2.88 40.90
C ALA A 74 -22.59 -1.65 39.98
N TRP A 75 -23.37 -0.59 40.27
CA TRP A 75 -23.33 0.66 39.54
C TRP A 75 -21.97 1.33 39.66
N PHE A 76 -21.42 1.47 40.88
CA PHE A 76 -20.09 2.06 41.10
C PHE A 76 -18.97 1.26 40.41
N ARG A 77 -19.05 -0.08 40.44
CA ARG A 77 -18.11 -0.94 39.69
C ARG A 77 -18.19 -0.68 38.19
N THR A 78 -19.40 -0.66 37.63
CA THR A 78 -19.65 -0.45 36.20
C THR A 78 -19.21 0.94 35.76
N ARG A 79 -19.50 1.97 36.56
CA ARG A 79 -19.16 3.36 36.27
C ARG A 79 -17.64 3.56 36.19
N ARG A 80 -16.88 2.99 37.13
CA ARG A 80 -15.40 3.00 37.10
C ARG A 80 -14.85 2.25 35.90
N LEU A 81 -15.44 1.12 35.54
CA LEU A 81 -15.01 0.36 34.37
C LEU A 81 -15.23 1.16 33.10
N LYS A 82 -16.39 1.81 32.96
CA LYS A 82 -16.72 2.66 31.80
C LYS A 82 -15.75 3.83 31.68
N GLU A 83 -15.40 4.50 32.79
CA GLU A 83 -14.42 5.60 32.79
C GLU A 83 -13.04 5.17 32.29
N LYS A 84 -12.60 3.96 32.64
CA LYS A 84 -11.35 3.38 32.12
C LYS A 84 -11.45 2.94 30.67
N LEU A 85 -12.61 2.43 30.27
CA LEU A 85 -12.81 1.82 28.95
C LEU A 85 -13.11 2.86 27.87
N SER A 86 -13.83 3.94 28.18
CA SER A 86 -14.22 4.97 27.20
C SER A 86 -13.03 5.59 26.45
N PRO A 87 -11.94 6.04 27.11
CA PRO A 87 -10.76 6.54 26.40
C PRO A 87 -10.13 5.47 25.50
N LEU A 88 -10.09 4.21 25.93
CA LEU A 88 -9.51 3.11 25.16
C LEU A 88 -10.35 2.76 23.94
N ILE A 89 -11.68 2.75 24.05
CA ILE A 89 -12.58 2.54 22.91
C ILE A 89 -12.37 3.65 21.88
N ASN A 90 -12.35 4.92 22.32
CA ASN A 90 -12.13 6.05 21.43
C ASN A 90 -10.77 5.95 20.74
N LYS A 91 -9.71 5.65 21.50
CA LYS A 91 -8.37 5.51 20.92
C LYS A 91 -8.27 4.34 19.95
N ASN A 92 -8.97 3.24 20.22
CA ASN A 92 -9.02 2.10 19.30
C ASN A 92 -9.74 2.49 17.99
N ALA A 93 -10.85 3.23 18.08
CA ALA A 93 -11.53 3.74 16.89
C ALA A 93 -10.64 4.68 16.06
N GLU A 94 -9.89 5.58 16.70
CA GLU A 94 -8.91 6.43 16.03
C GLU A 94 -7.81 5.61 15.33
N LEU A 95 -7.21 4.65 16.05
CA LEU A 95 -6.15 3.80 15.51
C LEU A 95 -6.64 2.93 14.35
N LYS A 96 -7.88 2.44 14.42
CA LYS A 96 -8.52 1.72 13.30
C LYS A 96 -8.66 2.61 12.08
N ALA A 97 -9.16 3.84 12.24
CA ALA A 97 -9.29 4.78 11.13
C ALA A 97 -7.93 5.11 10.48
N GLU A 98 -6.90 5.28 11.31
CA GLU A 98 -5.53 5.51 10.83
C GLU A 98 -4.95 4.30 10.09
N HIS A 99 -5.15 3.09 10.63
CA HIS A 99 -4.73 1.85 9.99
C HIS A 99 -5.34 1.68 8.60
N GLU A 100 -6.65 1.90 8.45
CA GLU A 100 -7.32 1.81 7.15
C GLU A 100 -6.79 2.84 6.16
N ASN A 101 -6.50 4.07 6.61
CA ASN A 101 -5.90 5.09 5.77
C ASN A 101 -4.48 4.70 5.31
N LEU A 102 -3.67 4.12 6.19
CA LEU A 102 -2.33 3.62 5.84
C LEU A 102 -2.41 2.48 4.83
N LEU A 103 -3.32 1.53 5.01
CA LEU A 103 -3.55 0.45 4.04
C LEU A 103 -3.96 1.00 2.67
N PHE A 104 -4.89 1.96 2.65
CA PHE A 104 -5.33 2.62 1.43
C PHE A 104 -4.16 3.29 0.70
N LEU A 105 -3.37 4.10 1.40
CA LEU A 105 -2.20 4.78 0.83
C LEU A 105 -1.15 3.79 0.35
N ASN A 106 -0.90 2.71 1.11
CA ASN A 106 0.05 1.68 0.74
C ASN A 106 -0.37 0.96 -0.55
N ASN A 107 -1.65 0.61 -0.68
CA ASN A 107 -2.19 0.00 -1.90
C ASN A 107 -2.10 0.94 -3.09
N ARG A 108 -2.40 2.23 -2.90
CA ARG A 108 -2.24 3.24 -3.96
C ARG A 108 -0.79 3.35 -4.44
N LEU A 109 0.16 3.45 -3.50
CA LEU A 109 1.59 3.54 -3.81
C LEU A 109 2.11 2.27 -4.51
N ARG A 110 1.65 1.08 -4.09
CA ARG A 110 1.98 -0.19 -4.77
C ARG A 110 1.49 -0.19 -6.21
N SER A 111 0.25 0.24 -6.45
CA SER A 111 -0.31 0.35 -7.80
C SER A 111 0.48 1.33 -8.67
N GLU A 112 0.85 2.49 -8.13
CA GLU A 112 1.66 3.48 -8.84
C GLU A 112 3.07 2.96 -9.17
N ALA A 113 3.72 2.29 -8.20
CA ALA A 113 5.02 1.66 -8.40
C ALA A 113 4.98 0.57 -9.48
N LEU A 114 3.90 -0.20 -9.57
CA LEU A 114 3.71 -1.18 -10.64
C LEU A 114 3.61 -0.50 -12.02
N LEU A 115 2.81 0.56 -12.13
CA LEU A 115 2.68 1.33 -13.37
C LEU A 115 4.02 1.92 -13.82
N LEU A 116 4.74 2.56 -12.90
CA LEU A 116 6.06 3.13 -13.18
C LEU A 116 7.08 2.07 -13.58
N ASN A 117 7.05 0.87 -12.98
CA ASN A 117 7.92 -0.23 -13.37
C ASN A 117 7.61 -0.74 -14.78
N LEU A 118 6.33 -0.89 -15.12
CA LEU A 118 5.89 -1.28 -16.46
C LEU A 118 6.30 -0.24 -17.51
N GLU A 119 6.09 1.04 -17.21
CA GLU A 119 6.49 2.13 -18.09
C GLU A 119 8.01 2.19 -18.26
N ASN A 120 8.78 2.07 -17.18
CA ASN A 120 10.24 2.02 -17.24
C ASN A 120 10.72 0.85 -18.09
N LYS A 121 10.11 -0.33 -17.95
CA LYS A 121 10.46 -1.50 -18.77
C LYS A 121 10.21 -1.21 -20.26
N ARG A 122 9.02 -0.70 -20.60
CA ARG A 122 8.66 -0.30 -21.97
C ARG A 122 9.64 0.72 -22.56
N LEU A 123 10.00 1.74 -21.79
CA LEU A 123 10.94 2.79 -22.25
C LEU A 123 12.34 2.23 -22.50
N LYS A 124 12.81 1.31 -21.65
CA LYS A 124 14.09 0.62 -21.86
C LYS A 124 14.07 -0.23 -23.13
N GLU A 125 13.02 -1.02 -23.34
CA GLU A 125 12.83 -1.81 -24.56
C GLU A 125 12.80 -0.91 -25.81
N GLN A 126 12.10 0.22 -25.76
CA GLN A 126 12.09 1.20 -26.86
C GLN A 126 13.47 1.78 -27.15
N LEU A 127 14.24 2.09 -26.12
CA LEU A 127 15.60 2.60 -26.25
C LEU A 127 16.52 1.55 -26.89
N GLU A 128 16.45 0.29 -26.47
CA GLU A 128 17.22 -0.82 -27.05
C GLU A 128 16.92 -0.98 -28.54
N VAL A 129 15.64 -0.95 -28.93
CA VAL A 129 15.23 -1.01 -30.34
C VAL A 129 15.77 0.19 -31.13
N GLN A 130 15.68 1.40 -30.60
CA GLN A 130 16.22 2.60 -31.26
C GLN A 130 17.73 2.53 -31.46
N LEU A 131 18.47 2.07 -30.45
CA LEU A 131 19.92 1.88 -30.54
C LEU A 131 20.27 0.83 -31.60
N CYS A 132 19.55 -0.30 -31.63
CA CYS A 132 19.72 -1.34 -32.64
C CYS A 132 19.49 -0.81 -34.06
N MET A 133 18.36 -0.11 -34.30
CA MET A 133 18.07 0.51 -35.60
C MET A 133 19.15 1.53 -36.00
N ARG A 134 19.60 2.37 -35.07
CA ARG A 134 20.67 3.35 -35.33
C ARG A 134 21.97 2.66 -35.75
N GLN A 135 22.32 1.56 -35.09
CA GLN A 135 23.52 0.81 -35.41
C GLN A 135 23.43 0.15 -36.80
N LEU A 136 22.30 -0.46 -37.14
CA LEU A 136 22.05 -1.02 -38.47
C LEU A 136 22.15 0.05 -39.58
N LEU A 137 21.55 1.22 -39.37
CA LEU A 137 21.65 2.34 -40.31
C LEU A 137 23.08 2.86 -40.46
N SER A 138 23.86 2.88 -39.37
CA SER A 138 25.27 3.30 -39.43
C SER A 138 26.14 2.31 -40.21
N SER A 139 25.93 0.99 -40.02
CA SER A 139 26.65 -0.05 -40.75
C SER A 139 26.32 -0.03 -42.25
N SER A 140 25.05 0.22 -42.61
CA SER A 140 24.63 0.33 -44.01
C SER A 140 25.22 1.57 -44.70
N LYS A 141 25.30 2.72 -44.00
CA LYS A 141 25.99 3.91 -44.52
C LYS A 141 27.49 3.70 -44.70
N ALA A 142 28.16 3.00 -43.79
CA ALA A 142 29.58 2.66 -43.92
C ALA A 142 29.81 1.78 -45.17
N ALA A 143 29.00 0.74 -45.36
CA ALA A 143 29.08 -0.16 -46.52
C ALA A 143 28.85 0.58 -47.86
N LEU A 144 27.92 1.54 -47.91
CA LEU A 144 27.70 2.37 -49.12
C LEU A 144 28.87 3.34 -49.40
N SER A 145 29.59 3.80 -48.37
CA SER A 145 30.77 4.64 -48.56
C SER A 145 31.98 3.86 -49.08
N GLU A 146 32.10 2.58 -48.71
CA GLU A 146 33.14 1.67 -49.20
C GLU A 146 32.91 1.26 -50.65
N THR A 147 31.66 0.96 -51.03
CA THR A 147 31.34 0.65 -52.44
C THR A 147 31.44 1.88 -53.35
N GLY A 148 31.16 3.08 -52.85
CA GLY A 148 31.38 4.33 -53.58
C GLY A 148 32.86 4.63 -53.86
N LYS A 149 33.77 4.31 -52.92
CA LYS A 149 35.22 4.42 -53.14
C LYS A 149 35.73 3.39 -54.15
N GLN A 150 35.28 2.13 -54.03
CA GLN A 150 35.67 1.06 -54.96
C GLN A 150 35.18 1.30 -56.40
N HIS A 151 34.05 2.00 -56.60
CA HIS A 151 33.58 2.37 -57.93
C HIS A 151 34.33 3.58 -58.51
N SER A 152 34.82 4.50 -57.68
CA SER A 152 35.68 5.61 -58.14
C SER A 152 37.06 5.13 -58.57
N ASP A 153 37.65 4.20 -57.84
CA ASP A 153 38.98 3.65 -58.16
C ASP A 153 38.97 2.75 -59.42
N ARG A 154 37.79 2.21 -59.82
CA ARG A 154 37.67 1.33 -60.99
C ARG A 154 37.52 2.05 -62.34
N LEU A 155 37.30 3.36 -62.35
CA LEU A 155 37.19 4.13 -63.59
C LEU A 155 38.53 4.68 -64.10
N ASP A 156 39.61 4.62 -63.31
CA ASP A 156 40.95 5.03 -63.76
C ASP A 156 41.79 3.87 -64.36
N ASP A 157 41.50 2.60 -64.04
CA ASP A 157 42.25 1.45 -64.57
C ASP A 157 41.80 0.98 -65.98
N GLY A 158 40.73 1.56 -66.52
CA GLY A 158 40.16 1.16 -67.83
C GLY A 158 40.90 1.72 -69.06
N ALA A 159 41.82 2.67 -68.90
CA ALA A 159 42.47 3.35 -70.02
C ALA A 159 43.78 2.69 -70.50
N ASN A 160 44.30 1.67 -69.79
CA ASN A 160 45.66 1.15 -70.06
C ASN A 160 45.73 -0.29 -70.61
N ALA A 161 44.60 -0.92 -70.94
CA ALA A 161 44.56 -2.32 -71.41
C ALA A 161 44.40 -2.50 -72.94
N VAL A 162 44.24 -1.41 -73.71
CA VAL A 162 44.19 -1.47 -75.19
C VAL A 162 45.51 -0.95 -75.75
N SER A 163 46.61 -1.67 -75.55
CA SER A 163 47.87 -1.41 -76.27
C SER A 163 48.83 -2.60 -76.38
N SER A 164 48.43 -3.82 -76.00
CA SER A 164 49.34 -4.98 -76.03
C SER A 164 48.75 -6.17 -76.80
N GLU A 165 48.32 -5.95 -78.04
CA GLU A 165 47.92 -7.05 -78.93
C GLU A 165 48.23 -6.76 -80.41
N VAL A 166 49.44 -6.29 -80.71
CA VAL A 166 50.01 -6.37 -82.07
C VAL A 166 51.53 -6.50 -81.97
N SER A 167 52.08 -7.71 -81.90
CA SER A 167 53.44 -8.06 -82.37
C SER A 167 53.76 -9.53 -82.08
N GLU A 168 53.16 -10.47 -82.80
CA GLU A 168 53.76 -11.81 -82.90
C GLU A 168 53.33 -12.54 -84.20
N THR A 169 53.67 -11.95 -85.35
CA THR A 169 53.68 -12.63 -86.64
C THR A 169 54.83 -12.14 -87.52
N ALA A 170 56.06 -12.57 -87.21
CA ALA A 170 57.14 -12.67 -88.20
C ALA A 170 58.20 -13.66 -87.68
N SER A 171 58.27 -14.89 -88.22
CA SER A 171 59.15 -15.26 -89.35
C SER A 171 60.51 -15.77 -88.79
N TRP A 172 61.10 -16.90 -89.17
CA TRP A 172 61.47 -17.36 -90.51
C TRP A 172 61.91 -18.85 -90.49
N THR A 173 61.67 -19.53 -91.63
CA THR A 173 62.50 -20.53 -92.34
C THR A 173 63.14 -21.71 -91.62
#